data_AF-A0A1Y5NJ74-F1
#
_entry.id   AF-A0A1Y5NJ74-F1
#
_cell.length_a   1.000
_cell.length_b   1.000
_cell.length_c   1.000
_cell.angle_alpha   90.00
_cell.angle_beta   90.00
_cell.angle_gamma   90.00
#
_symmetry.space_group_name_H-M   'P 1'
#
loop_
_entity.id
_entity.type
_entity.pdbx_description
1 polymer ?
#
loop_
_entity_poly.entity_id
_entity_poly.type
_entity_poly.pdbx_seq_one_letter_code
_entity_poly.pdbx_strand_id
1 'polypeptide(L)' 'MAIKEMVEEKPSKIIDGRKIECGSCGYCSEIKSCAEAYFLLNQCGCSSLDRDKDGIPCENLCR' A
#
# COMPACT_ATOMS: atom_id res chain seq x y z
N MET A 1 -27.98 4.78 15.69
CA MET A 1 -26.79 5.48 15.16
C MET A 1 -25.75 4.40 14.93
N ALA A 2 -25.30 4.27 13.70
CA ALA A 2 -24.67 3.06 13.17
C ALA A 2 -23.52 2.56 14.07
N ILE A 3 -23.58 1.26 14.34
CA ILE A 3 -22.58 0.30 14.85
C ILE A 3 -21.14 0.86 14.99
N LYS A 4 -20.55 0.84 16.19
CA LYS A 4 -19.71 -0.26 16.71
C LYS A 4 -18.75 -0.79 15.65
N GLU A 5 -17.46 -0.49 15.77
CA GLU A 5 -16.37 -1.49 15.81
C GLU A 5 -14.99 -0.82 15.97
N MET A 6 -14.42 -0.99 17.18
CA MET A 6 -12.99 -0.96 17.44
C MET A 6 -12.40 -2.28 16.93
N VAL A 7 -12.45 -2.53 15.63
CA VAL A 7 -11.68 -3.62 15.05
C VAL A 7 -10.47 -2.96 14.42
N GLU A 8 -9.28 -3.36 14.85
CA GLU A 8 -8.06 -3.21 14.05
C GLU A 8 -8.23 -3.99 12.74
N GLU A 9 -9.15 -3.59 11.87
CA GLU A 9 -9.22 -4.05 10.49
C GLU A 9 -8.14 -3.30 9.74
N LYS A 10 -6.88 -3.67 9.99
CA LYS A 10 -5.77 -3.21 9.16
C LYS A 10 -6.17 -3.46 7.70
N PRO A 11 -6.14 -2.43 6.83
CA PRO A 11 -6.47 -2.61 5.44
C PRO A 11 -5.59 -3.74 4.89
N SER A 12 -6.22 -4.80 4.41
CA SER A 12 -5.53 -5.92 3.79
C SER A 12 -6.14 -6.22 2.42
N LYS A 13 -5.30 -6.38 1.41
CA LYS A 13 -5.72 -6.60 0.03
C LYS A 13 -4.87 -7.69 -0.60
N ILE A 14 -5.51 -8.59 -1.32
CA ILE A 14 -4.82 -9.62 -2.09
C ILE A 14 -4.49 -9.03 -3.47
N ILE A 15 -3.21 -8.93 -3.79
CA ILE A 15 -2.70 -8.42 -5.07
C ILE A 15 -1.75 -9.48 -5.61
N ASP A 16 -2.00 -9.97 -6.82
CA ASP A 16 -1.24 -11.05 -7.46
C ASP A 16 -1.07 -12.32 -6.58
N GLY A 17 -2.12 -12.67 -5.83
CA GLY A 17 -2.13 -13.82 -4.93
C GLY A 17 -1.34 -13.62 -3.62
N ARG A 18 -0.81 -12.42 -3.37
CA ARG A 18 -0.09 -12.06 -2.16
C ARG A 18 -0.96 -11.17 -1.27
N LYS A 19 -1.03 -11.48 0.02
CA LYS A 19 -1.73 -10.65 1.01
C LYS A 19 -0.84 -9.47 1.38
N ILE A 20 -1.31 -8.26 1.09
CA ILE A 20 -0.65 -7.00 1.38
C ILE A 20 -1.40 -6.36 2.55
N GLU A 21 -0.66 -5.94 3.56
CA GLU A 21 -1.23 -5.38 4.79
C GLU A 21 -0.37 -4.24 5.31
N CYS A 22 -1.02 -3.26 5.94
CA CYS A 22 -0.38 -2.06 6.46
C CYS A 22 0.44 -2.37 7.71
N GLY A 23 1.70 -2.75 7.52
CA GLY A 23 2.61 -3.08 8.61
C GLY A 23 4.08 -3.00 8.23
N SER A 24 4.39 -3.20 6.95
CA SER A 24 5.72 -2.99 6.39
C SER A 24 5.59 -2.18 5.11
N CYS A 25 6.07 -0.95 5.15
CA CYS A 25 6.37 -0.21 3.92
C CYS A 25 7.64 -0.82 3.33
N GLY A 26 7.46 -1.81 2.45
CA GLY A 26 8.56 -2.46 1.73
C GLY A 26 9.30 -1.49 0.81
N TYR A 27 10.38 -1.98 0.21
CA TYR A 27 11.09 -1.22 -0.82
C TYR A 27 10.46 -1.47 -2.20
N CYS A 28 10.61 -0.51 -3.12
CA CYS A 28 10.17 -0.69 -4.51
C CYS A 28 10.80 -1.89 -5.23
N SER A 29 11.93 -2.39 -4.73
CA SER A 29 12.58 -3.63 -5.20
C SER A 29 11.89 -4.91 -4.72
N GLU A 30 11.09 -4.84 -3.65
CA GLU A 30 10.31 -5.97 -3.12
C GLU A 30 8.90 -6.01 -3.68
N ILE A 31 8.34 -4.83 -3.98
CA ILE A 31 7.03 -4.68 -4.60
C ILE A 31 7.11 -5.11 -6.05
N LYS A 32 6.24 -6.05 -6.44
CA LYS A 32 6.25 -6.61 -7.80
C LYS A 32 5.20 -6.02 -8.71
N SER A 33 4.22 -5.32 -8.15
CA SER A 33 3.09 -4.78 -8.90
C SER A 33 2.79 -3.35 -8.51
N CYS A 34 2.51 -2.53 -9.52
CA CYS A 34 2.16 -1.13 -9.33
C CYS A 34 0.91 -0.97 -8.42
N ALA A 35 -0.08 -1.86 -8.56
CA ALA A 35 -1.27 -1.86 -7.71
C ALA A 35 -0.96 -2.06 -6.21
N GLU A 36 0.06 -2.86 -5.90
CA GLU A 36 0.55 -3.05 -4.53
C GLU A 36 1.20 -1.79 -3.99
N ALA A 37 2.04 -1.13 -4.80
CA ALA A 37 2.65 0.14 -4.44
C ALA A 37 1.59 1.22 -4.12
N TYR A 38 0.57 1.35 -4.97
CA TYR A 38 -0.55 2.27 -4.75
C TYR A 38 -1.37 1.93 -3.51
N PHE A 39 -1.58 0.66 -3.23
CA PHE A 39 -2.28 0.25 -2.02
C PHE A 39 -1.49 0.64 -0.77
N LEU A 40 -0.18 0.35 -0.75
CA LEU A 40 0.70 0.72 0.37
C LEU A 40 0.79 2.24 0.55
N LEU A 41 0.85 3.02 -0.54
CA LEU A 41 0.87 4.48 -0.46
C LEU A 41 -0.46 5.03 0.09
N ASN A 42 -1.59 4.67 -0.53
CA ASN A 42 -2.89 5.27 -0.21
C ASN A 42 -3.51 4.74 1.08
N GLN A 43 -3.43 3.42 1.31
CA GLN A 43 -4.10 2.79 2.45
C GLN A 43 -3.19 2.68 3.67
N CYS A 44 -1.89 2.47 3.44
CA CYS A 44 -0.94 2.30 4.53
C CYS A 44 -0.12 3.56 4.82
N GLY A 45 -0.24 4.60 3.97
CA GLY A 45 0.50 5.85 4.16
C GLY A 45 2.00 5.70 3.91
N CYS A 46 2.41 4.73 3.09
CA CYS A 46 3.82 4.48 2.78
C CYS A 46 4.39 5.55 1.84
N SER A 47 4.54 6.77 2.34
CA SER A 47 5.15 7.90 1.63
C SER A 47 6.63 7.69 1.29
N SER A 48 7.27 6.62 1.79
CA SER A 48 8.62 6.24 1.39
C SER A 48 8.68 5.70 -0.04
N LEU A 49 7.55 5.23 -0.57
CA LEU A 49 7.43 4.72 -1.94
C LEU A 49 7.31 5.85 -2.97
N ASP A 50 6.77 6.99 -2.55
CA ASP A 50 6.53 8.20 -3.34
C ASP A 50 7.43 9.32 -2.78
N ARG A 51 8.68 9.37 -3.25
CA ARG A 51 9.72 10.24 -2.68
C ARG A 51 9.55 11.70 -3.07
N ASP A 52 9.08 11.95 -4.27
CA ASP A 52 8.84 13.25 -4.88
C ASP A 52 7.41 13.77 -4.63
N LYS A 53 6.52 12.92 -4.09
CA LYS A 53 5.15 13.26 -3.67
C LYS A 53 4.26 13.66 -4.83
N ASP A 54 4.49 13.05 -5.99
CA ASP A 54 3.69 13.23 -7.18
C ASP A 54 2.42 12.35 -7.17
N GLY A 55 2.33 11.42 -6.21
CA GLY A 55 1.25 10.46 -6.05
C GLY A 55 1.51 9.14 -6.76
N ILE A 56 2.66 8.94 -7.39
CA ILE A 56 3.06 7.72 -8.09
C ILE A 56 4.11 6.98 -7.25
N PRO A 57 3.71 5.94 -6.49
CA PRO A 57 4.66 5.17 -5.73
C PRO A 57 5.50 4.29 -6.64
N CYS A 58 6.80 4.21 -6.37
CA CYS A 58 7.73 3.38 -7.13
C CYS A 58 7.65 3.63 -8.64
N GLU A 59 7.93 4.86 -9.08
CA GLU A 59 7.86 5.30 -10.49
C GLU A 59 8.54 4.32 -11.49
N ASN A 60 9.61 3.62 -11.09
CA ASN A 60 10.26 2.63 -11.94
C ASN A 60 9.42 1.37 -12.21
N LEU A 61 8.49 1.04 -11.32
CA LEU A 61 7.55 -0.07 -11.44
C LEU A 61 6.23 0.34 -12.10
N CYS A 62 5.78 1.58 -11.84
CA CYS A 62 4.48 2.10 -12.27
C CYS A 62 4.49 2.85 -13.62
N ARG A 63 5.49 2.62 -14.48
CA ARG A 63 5.59 3.24 -15.81
C ARG A 63 4.52 2.78 -16.79
#